data_AF-A3ZX57-F1
#
_entry.id   AF-A3ZX57-F1
#
_cell.length_a   1.000
_cell.length_b   1.000
_cell.length_c   1.000
_cell.angle_alpha   90.00
_cell.angle_beta   90.00
_cell.angle_gamma   90.00
#
_symmetry.space_group_name_H-M   'P 1'
#
loop_
_entity.id
_entity.type
_entity.pdbx_description
1 polymer ?
#
loop_
_entity_poly.entity_id
_entity_poly.type
_entity_poly.pdbx_seq_one_letter_code
_entity_poly.pdbx_strand_id
1 'polypeptide(L)'
;MSDSSMTLRRLLAAIGLVTLLGCLSASDEHAEHHDPPHRPADFVAAVERLQVIQTASSTSEEIPSPHPDGDLQLEAADLLRWLPELAAESDLSREDWNQMYQSTAMIRRQAAQVSLTELSQALASVLPELDRCANSIRSQRLALQPLDASESNLLEEDNQS
;
A
#
# COMPACT_ATOMS: atom_id res chain seq x y z
N MET A 1 28.15 -59.91 26.40
CA MET A 1 26.78 -59.77 26.92
C MET A 1 26.67 -58.39 27.55
N SER A 2 25.65 -57.64 27.14
CA SER A 2 25.18 -56.36 27.73
C SER A 2 26.16 -55.18 27.67
N ASP A 3 25.79 -53.94 27.32
CA ASP A 3 24.47 -53.30 27.22
C ASP A 3 24.62 -52.04 26.33
N SER A 4 24.38 -52.14 25.02
CA SER A 4 24.36 -50.96 24.12
C SER A 4 22.94 -50.64 23.60
N SER A 5 21.92 -51.39 24.05
CA SER A 5 20.55 -51.24 23.56
C SER A 5 19.70 -50.27 24.39
N MET A 6 20.11 -49.96 25.62
CA MET A 6 19.32 -49.12 26.54
C MET A 6 19.48 -47.61 26.35
N THR A 7 20.55 -47.13 25.72
CA THR A 7 20.76 -45.69 25.50
C THR A 7 20.05 -45.17 24.25
N LEU A 8 19.96 -45.98 23.19
CA LEU A 8 19.33 -45.58 21.93
C LEU A 8 17.80 -45.48 22.04
N ARG A 9 17.17 -46.36 22.85
CA ARG A 9 15.72 -46.32 23.11
C ARG A 9 15.27 -45.12 23.94
N ARG A 10 16.14 -44.57 24.79
CA ARG A 10 15.80 -43.39 25.62
C ARG A 10 15.95 -42.08 24.86
N LEU A 11 16.85 -41.99 23.88
CA LEU A 11 17.01 -40.77 23.08
C LEU A 11 15.87 -40.57 22.07
N LEU A 12 15.32 -41.66 21.52
CA LEU A 12 14.19 -41.59 20.56
C LEU A 12 12.85 -41.22 21.23
N ALA A 13 12.69 -41.46 22.53
CA ALA A 13 11.48 -41.09 23.26
C ALA A 13 11.40 -39.58 23.59
N ALA A 14 12.53 -38.86 23.59
CA ALA A 14 12.56 -37.42 23.87
C ALA A 14 12.28 -36.56 22.63
N ILE A 15 12.48 -37.10 21.42
CA ILE A 15 12.27 -36.36 20.16
C ILE A 15 10.82 -36.50 19.66
N GLY A 16 10.12 -37.59 20.04
CA GLY A 16 8.74 -37.85 19.61
C GLY A 16 7.64 -37.09 20.34
N LEU A 17 7.94 -36.32 21.40
CA LEU A 17 6.94 -35.64 22.23
C LEU A 17 6.79 -34.14 21.95
N VAL A 18 7.64 -33.55 21.10
CA VAL A 18 7.63 -32.10 20.83
C VAL A 18 6.80 -31.72 19.59
N THR A 19 6.36 -32.68 18.78
CA THR A 19 5.76 -32.41 17.45
C THR A 19 4.22 -32.44 17.40
N LEU A 20 3.51 -32.55 18.53
CA LEU A 20 2.04 -32.73 18.55
C LEU A 20 1.22 -31.59 19.19
N LEU A 21 1.82 -30.42 19.46
CA LEU A 21 1.10 -29.26 20.03
C LEU A 21 1.00 -28.04 19.08
N GLY A 22 1.20 -28.25 17.77
CA GLY A 22 1.18 -27.16 16.78
C GLY A 22 -0.15 -26.89 16.07
N CYS A 23 -1.24 -27.61 16.38
CA CYS A 23 -2.54 -27.47 15.69
C CYS A 23 -3.67 -27.07 16.65
N LEU A 24 -3.49 -26.00 17.41
CA LEU A 24 -4.59 -25.38 18.15
C LEU A 24 -4.87 -24.01 17.55
N SER A 25 -5.98 -23.95 16.81
CA SER A 25 -6.63 -22.78 16.23
C SER A 25 -6.26 -21.46 16.89
N ALA A 26 -5.46 -20.65 16.19
CA ALA A 26 -5.65 -19.22 16.30
C ALA A 26 -6.98 -18.94 15.59
N SER A 27 -8.00 -18.59 16.38
CA SER A 27 -9.22 -18.03 15.83
C SER A 27 -8.84 -16.88 14.91
N ASP A 28 -9.36 -16.91 13.69
CA ASP A 28 -9.32 -15.82 12.74
C ASP A 28 -10.24 -14.71 13.28
N GLU A 29 -9.81 -14.07 14.37
CA GLU A 29 -10.32 -12.77 14.77
C GLU A 29 -9.80 -11.79 13.72
N HIS A 30 -10.53 -11.67 12.61
CA HIS A 30 -10.36 -10.56 11.69
C HIS A 30 -10.50 -9.29 12.51
N ALA A 31 -9.38 -8.71 12.93
CA ALA A 31 -9.36 -7.39 13.52
C ALA A 31 -10.11 -6.48 12.54
N GLU A 32 -11.19 -5.85 12.99
CA GLU A 32 -11.82 -4.79 12.22
C GLU A 32 -10.72 -3.75 11.96
N HIS A 33 -10.17 -3.75 10.74
CA HIS A 33 -9.15 -2.81 10.33
C HIS A 33 -9.82 -1.45 10.19
N HIS A 34 -9.83 -0.70 11.30
CA HIS A 34 -10.29 0.68 11.27
C HIS A 34 -9.21 1.52 10.59
N ASP A 35 -9.52 1.98 9.38
CA ASP A 35 -8.69 2.95 8.69
C ASP A 35 -8.65 4.24 9.50
N PRO A 36 -7.46 4.76 9.84
CA PRO A 36 -7.39 6.00 10.57
C PRO A 36 -7.87 7.16 9.69
N PRO A 37 -8.38 8.25 10.29
CA PRO A 37 -8.95 9.37 9.54
C PRO A 37 -8.00 10.04 8.52
N HIS A 38 -6.69 9.87 8.68
CA HIS A 38 -5.67 10.42 7.78
C HIS A 38 -5.22 9.46 6.66
N ARG A 39 -5.83 8.27 6.53
CA ARG A 39 -5.62 7.39 5.37
C ARG A 39 -6.20 8.07 4.12
N PRO A 40 -5.46 8.13 3.00
CA PRO A 40 -5.99 8.64 1.74
C PRO A 40 -7.20 7.84 1.25
N ALA A 41 -8.08 8.51 0.51
CA ALA A 41 -9.27 7.89 -0.06
C ALA A 41 -8.94 6.83 -1.12
N ASP A 42 -7.89 7.05 -1.93
CA ASP A 42 -7.45 6.12 -2.97
C ASP A 42 -5.94 6.22 -3.25
N PHE A 43 -5.45 5.35 -4.13
CA PHE A 43 -4.05 5.31 -4.56
C PHE A 43 -3.59 6.64 -5.16
N VAL A 44 -4.46 7.30 -5.95
CA VAL A 44 -4.12 8.55 -6.64
C VAL A 44 -3.87 9.66 -5.63
N ALA A 45 -4.76 9.80 -4.63
CA ALA A 45 -4.62 10.77 -3.55
C ALA A 45 -3.36 10.53 -2.71
N ALA A 46 -2.99 9.26 -2.46
CA ALA A 46 -1.76 8.93 -1.75
C ALA A 46 -0.51 9.38 -2.51
N VAL A 47 -0.46 9.14 -3.83
CA VAL A 47 0.66 9.55 -4.68
C VAL A 47 0.77 11.07 -4.74
N GLU A 48 -0.35 11.77 -4.94
CA GLU A 48 -0.38 13.24 -4.93
C GLU A 48 0.13 13.81 -3.61
N ARG A 49 -0.26 13.21 -2.48
CA ARG A 49 0.23 13.66 -1.18
C ARG A 49 1.74 13.42 -1.01
N LEU A 50 2.26 12.29 -1.46
CA LEU A 50 3.71 12.02 -1.45
C LEU A 50 4.49 13.02 -2.32
N GLN A 51 3.94 13.45 -3.46
CA GLN A 51 4.54 14.51 -4.29
C GLN A 51 4.61 15.84 -3.55
N VAL A 52 3.52 16.22 -2.87
CA VAL A 52 3.46 17.46 -2.07
C VAL A 52 4.52 17.43 -0.97
N ILE A 53 4.61 16.33 -0.21
CA ILE A 53 5.63 16.17 0.84
C ILE A 53 7.04 16.24 0.26
N GLN A 54 7.30 15.56 -0.86
CA GLN A 54 8.62 15.57 -1.49
C GLN A 54 9.01 16.95 -1.99
N THR A 55 8.06 17.68 -2.60
CA THR A 55 8.29 19.04 -3.10
C THR A 55 8.59 19.98 -1.95
N ALA A 56 7.74 20.00 -0.92
CA ALA A 56 7.91 20.86 0.25
C ALA A 56 9.23 20.59 0.97
N SER A 57 9.61 19.30 1.13
CA SER A 57 10.90 18.92 1.71
C SER A 57 12.08 19.40 0.87
N SER A 58 11.96 19.38 -0.46
CA SER A 58 13.02 19.81 -1.38
C SER A 58 13.18 21.33 -1.44
N THR A 59 12.10 22.07 -1.23
CA THR A 59 12.07 23.54 -1.20
C THR A 59 12.22 24.13 0.20
N SER A 60 12.31 23.28 1.24
CA SER A 60 12.27 23.70 2.65
C SER A 60 11.03 24.52 2.99
N GLU A 61 9.89 24.17 2.38
CA GLU A 61 8.59 24.75 2.65
C GLU A 61 7.90 23.96 3.79
N GLU A 62 7.32 24.68 4.75
CA GLU A 62 6.53 24.07 5.81
C GLU A 62 5.09 23.86 5.34
N ILE A 63 4.62 22.62 5.43
CA ILE A 63 3.25 22.23 5.09
C ILE A 63 2.60 21.52 6.27
N PRO A 64 1.26 21.63 6.46
CA PRO A 64 0.57 20.90 7.51
C PRO A 64 0.59 19.39 7.23
N SER A 65 0.76 18.59 8.29
CA SER A 65 0.63 17.13 8.27
C SER A 65 -0.72 16.72 8.88
N PRO A 66 -1.54 15.89 8.20
CA PRO A 66 -2.71 15.24 8.77
C PRO A 66 -2.38 14.10 9.76
N HIS A 67 -1.12 13.68 9.87
CA HIS A 67 -0.73 12.67 10.86
C HIS A 67 -1.01 13.19 12.28
N PRO A 68 -1.49 12.35 13.24
CA PRO A 68 -1.84 12.79 14.58
C PRO A 68 -0.74 13.57 15.32
N ASP A 69 0.52 13.22 15.06
CA ASP A 69 1.69 13.88 15.67
C ASP A 69 2.14 15.15 14.92
N GLY A 70 1.49 15.50 13.79
CA GLY A 70 1.88 16.62 12.94
C GLY A 70 3.22 16.43 12.20
N ASP A 71 3.80 15.23 12.27
CA ASP A 71 5.08 14.90 11.67
C ASP A 71 4.91 14.46 10.20
N LEU A 72 5.61 15.11 9.27
CA LEU A 72 5.58 14.80 7.83
C LEU A 72 6.33 13.52 7.48
N GLN A 73 7.35 13.13 8.25
CA GLN A 73 8.08 11.89 8.03
C GLN A 73 7.21 10.69 8.41
N LEU A 74 6.49 10.77 9.53
CA LEU A 74 5.54 9.72 9.93
C LEU A 74 4.38 9.64 8.94
N GLU A 75 3.86 10.78 8.49
CA GLU A 75 2.84 10.80 7.44
C GLU A 75 3.30 10.10 6.16
N ALA A 76 4.49 10.45 5.65
CA ALA A 76 5.03 9.83 4.45
C ALA A 76 5.29 8.32 4.64
N ALA A 77 5.72 7.90 5.83
CA ALA A 77 5.89 6.49 6.16
C ALA A 77 4.55 5.73 6.16
N ASP A 78 3.49 6.34 6.68
CA ASP A 78 2.13 5.79 6.65
C ASP A 78 1.60 5.66 5.21
N LEU A 79 1.75 6.70 4.39
CA LEU A 79 1.37 6.67 2.98
C LEU A 79 2.07 5.54 2.24
N LEU A 80 3.40 5.43 2.40
CA LEU A 80 4.20 4.36 1.81
C LEU A 80 3.75 2.96 2.28
N ARG A 81 3.38 2.83 3.56
CA ARG A 81 2.86 1.57 4.13
C ARG A 81 1.52 1.18 3.51
N TRP A 82 0.63 2.13 3.23
CA TRP A 82 -0.68 1.89 2.63
C TRP A 82 -0.65 1.71 1.11
N LEU A 83 0.38 2.15 0.40
CA LEU A 83 0.45 2.06 -1.07
C LEU A 83 0.09 0.67 -1.65
N PRO A 84 0.57 -0.48 -1.11
CA PRO A 84 0.21 -1.79 -1.66
C PRO A 84 -1.28 -2.12 -1.56
N GLU A 85 -1.91 -1.70 -0.47
CA GLU A 85 -3.33 -1.92 -0.18
C GLU A 85 -4.18 -1.01 -1.08
N LEU A 86 -3.90 0.28 -1.10
CA LEU A 86 -4.55 1.25 -1.98
C LEU A 86 -4.42 0.87 -3.46
N ALA A 87 -3.27 0.32 -3.85
CA ALA A 87 -3.07 -0.17 -5.21
C ALA A 87 -3.91 -1.41 -5.51
N ALA A 88 -4.10 -2.30 -4.53
CA ALA A 88 -4.95 -3.49 -4.68
C ALA A 88 -6.45 -3.13 -4.75
N GLU A 89 -6.84 -2.00 -4.15
CA GLU A 89 -8.20 -1.43 -4.21
C GLU A 89 -8.46 -0.64 -5.51
N SER A 90 -7.44 -0.44 -6.34
CA SER A 90 -7.52 0.35 -7.57
C SER A 90 -7.63 -0.51 -8.84
N ASP A 91 -7.91 0.14 -9.97
CA ASP A 91 -7.91 -0.47 -11.31
C ASP A 91 -6.49 -0.69 -11.89
N LEU A 92 -5.45 -0.77 -11.05
CA LEU A 92 -4.11 -1.05 -11.54
C LEU A 92 -4.02 -2.46 -12.14
N SER A 93 -3.36 -2.55 -13.30
CA SER A 93 -3.01 -3.86 -13.86
C SER A 93 -2.06 -4.61 -12.91
N ARG A 94 -2.05 -5.95 -12.99
CA ARG A 94 -1.10 -6.76 -12.21
C ARG A 94 0.35 -6.38 -12.49
N GLU A 95 0.66 -6.02 -13.73
CA GLU A 95 2.00 -5.58 -14.13
C GLU A 95 2.38 -4.27 -13.45
N ASP A 96 1.51 -3.26 -13.52
CA ASP A 96 1.73 -1.97 -12.87
C ASP A 96 1.81 -2.11 -11.35
N TRP A 97 0.93 -2.93 -10.76
CA TRP A 97 0.97 -3.23 -9.33
C TRP A 97 2.31 -3.85 -8.93
N ASN A 98 2.80 -4.84 -9.68
CA ASN A 98 4.10 -5.48 -9.41
C ASN A 98 5.24 -4.48 -9.53
N GLN A 99 5.22 -3.63 -10.56
CA GLN A 99 6.26 -2.63 -10.79
C GLN A 99 6.30 -1.60 -9.65
N MET A 100 5.15 -1.05 -9.26
CA MET A 100 5.02 -0.18 -8.08
C MET A 100 5.48 -0.88 -6.80
N TYR A 101 5.06 -2.14 -6.62
CA TYR A 101 5.37 -2.89 -5.41
C TYR A 101 6.88 -3.10 -5.24
N GLN A 102 7.57 -3.38 -6.35
CA GLN A 102 9.01 -3.56 -6.38
C GLN A 102 9.77 -2.24 -6.24
N SER A 103 9.38 -1.21 -7.00
CA SER A 103 10.08 0.09 -6.99
C SER A 103 10.05 0.76 -5.62
N THR A 104 8.99 0.56 -4.85
CA THR A 104 8.85 1.12 -3.49
C THR A 104 9.29 0.18 -2.37
N ALA A 105 9.77 -1.03 -2.66
CA ALA A 105 10.04 -2.04 -1.63
C ALA A 105 11.05 -1.58 -0.57
N MET A 106 12.14 -0.94 -1.00
CA MET A 106 13.17 -0.44 -0.08
C MET A 106 12.65 0.71 0.78
N ILE A 107 12.06 1.72 0.15
CA ILE A 107 11.63 2.94 0.87
C ILE A 107 10.53 2.61 1.89
N ARG A 108 9.56 1.74 1.56
CA ARG A 108 8.52 1.29 2.51
C ARG A 108 9.11 0.66 3.77
N ARG A 109 10.20 -0.11 3.63
CA ARG A 109 10.84 -0.79 4.76
C ARG A 109 11.56 0.18 5.70
N GLN A 110 12.05 1.29 5.16
CA GLN A 110 12.94 2.21 5.87
C GLN A 110 12.26 3.52 6.28
N ALA A 111 11.09 3.85 5.71
CA ALA A 111 10.48 5.17 5.82
C ALA A 111 10.35 5.68 7.26
N ALA A 112 9.93 4.82 8.19
CA ALA A 112 9.76 5.17 9.60
C ALA A 112 11.07 5.39 10.38
N GLN A 113 12.23 5.05 9.80
CA GLN A 113 13.53 5.03 10.48
C GLN A 113 14.51 6.10 9.97
N VAL A 114 14.20 6.74 8.84
CA VAL A 114 15.07 7.73 8.19
C VAL A 114 14.50 9.13 8.39
N SER A 115 15.36 10.14 8.28
CA SER A 115 14.92 11.54 8.36
C SER A 115 14.03 11.92 7.17
N LEU A 116 13.22 12.99 7.32
CA LEU A 116 12.41 13.53 6.23
C LEU A 116 13.26 13.89 5.00
N THR A 117 14.47 14.42 5.20
CA THR A 117 15.38 14.77 4.11
C THR A 117 15.82 13.53 3.34
N GLU A 118 16.25 12.46 4.02
CA GLU A 118 16.62 11.21 3.37
C GLU A 118 15.41 10.55 2.69
N LEU A 119 14.24 10.60 3.32
CA LEU A 119 13.00 10.08 2.78
C LEU A 119 12.59 10.81 1.50
N SER A 120 12.64 12.14 1.49
CA SER A 120 12.30 12.96 0.32
C SER A 120 13.25 12.72 -0.87
N GLN A 121 14.54 12.52 -0.61
CA GLN A 121 15.52 12.12 -1.62
C GLN A 121 15.18 10.75 -2.22
N ALA A 122 14.79 9.79 -1.38
CA ALA A 122 14.36 8.47 -1.84
C ALA A 122 13.04 8.55 -2.61
N LEU A 123 12.07 9.34 -2.15
CA LEU A 123 10.79 9.59 -2.83
C LEU A 123 11.01 10.12 -4.25
N ALA A 124 11.93 11.07 -4.43
CA ALA A 124 12.24 11.62 -5.75
C ALA A 124 12.61 10.52 -6.79
N SER A 125 13.19 9.40 -6.34
CA SER A 125 13.56 8.30 -7.25
C SER A 125 12.38 7.39 -7.63
N VAL A 126 11.35 7.28 -6.79
CA VAL A 126 10.21 6.37 -6.99
C VAL A 126 8.95 7.07 -7.48
N LEU A 127 8.82 8.38 -7.24
CA LEU A 127 7.66 9.18 -7.64
C LEU A 127 7.33 9.09 -9.14
N PRO A 128 8.28 9.11 -10.10
CA PRO A 128 7.94 8.98 -11.51
C PRO A 128 7.17 7.69 -11.85
N GLU A 129 7.51 6.59 -11.16
CA GLU A 129 6.83 5.31 -11.33
C GLU A 129 5.45 5.30 -10.67
N LEU A 130 5.33 5.90 -9.49
CA LEU A 130 4.03 6.08 -8.82
C LEU A 130 3.08 6.97 -9.64
N ASP A 131 3.61 8.02 -10.26
CA ASP A 131 2.85 8.93 -11.11
C ASP A 131 2.37 8.26 -12.39
N ARG A 132 3.21 7.41 -12.99
CA ARG A 132 2.83 6.58 -14.13
C ARG A 132 1.63 5.69 -13.77
N CYS A 133 1.67 5.03 -12.62
CA CYS A 133 0.56 4.21 -12.12
C CYS A 133 -0.69 5.05 -11.85
N ALA A 134 -0.57 6.18 -11.16
CA ALA A 134 -1.72 7.08 -10.89
C ALA A 134 -2.37 7.58 -12.19
N ASN A 135 -1.57 7.92 -13.20
CA ASN A 135 -2.08 8.33 -14.52
C ASN A 135 -2.74 7.20 -15.30
N SER A 136 -2.27 5.96 -15.16
CA SER A 136 -2.93 4.78 -15.72
C SER A 136 -4.35 4.64 -15.16
N ILE A 137 -4.50 4.73 -13.82
CA ILE A 137 -5.81 4.67 -13.15
C ILE A 137 -6.74 5.79 -13.67
N ARG A 138 -6.25 7.04 -13.71
CA ARG A 138 -7.06 8.18 -14.21
C ARG A 138 -7.53 7.97 -15.65
N SER A 139 -6.65 7.48 -16.53
CA SER A 139 -6.97 7.23 -17.93
C SER A 139 -8.02 6.15 -18.10
N GLN A 140 -7.94 5.06 -17.33
CA GLN A 140 -8.92 3.99 -17.34
C GLN A 140 -10.30 4.48 -16.86
N ARG A 141 -10.34 5.26 -15.77
CA ARG A 141 -11.58 5.84 -15.24
C ARG A 141 -12.27 6.77 -16.26
N LEU A 142 -11.50 7.58 -16.99
CA LEU A 142 -12.05 8.44 -18.04
C LEU A 142 -12.61 7.63 -19.23
N ALA A 143 -11.95 6.54 -19.61
CA ALA A 143 -12.42 5.67 -20.70
C ALA A 143 -13.73 4.95 -20.36
N LEU A 144 -14.02 4.74 -19.08
CA LEU A 144 -15.24 4.09 -18.58
C LEU A 144 -16.38 5.07 -18.30
N GLN A 145 -16.17 6.39 -18.41
CA GLN A 145 -17.27 7.35 -18.33
C GLN A 145 -18.19 7.17 -19.55
N PRO A 146 -19.48 6.85 -19.35
CA PRO A 146 -20.40 6.65 -20.46
C PRO A 146 -20.50 7.92 -21.30
N LEU A 147 -20.60 7.76 -22.63
CA LEU A 147 -20.81 8.83 -23.61
C LEU A 147 -22.20 9.50 -23.52
N ASP A 148 -22.83 9.46 -22.35
CA ASP A 148 -24.19 9.95 -22.11
C ASP A 148 -24.17 11.40 -21.61
N ALA A 149 -23.97 12.33 -22.54
CA ALA A 149 -24.40 13.73 -22.35
C ALA A 149 -24.68 14.48 -23.66
N SER A 150 -24.29 13.96 -24.82
CA SER A 150 -24.40 14.69 -26.09
C SER A 150 -25.45 14.16 -27.06
N GLU A 151 -25.96 12.93 -26.90
CA GLU A 151 -26.98 12.38 -27.83
C GLU A 151 -28.43 12.59 -27.36
N SER A 152 -28.66 12.96 -26.10
CA SER A 152 -30.02 13.17 -25.55
C SER A 152 -30.64 14.52 -25.95
N ASN A 153 -29.88 15.46 -26.52
CA ASN A 153 -30.32 16.83 -26.79
C ASN A 153 -30.61 17.11 -28.27
N LEU A 154 -30.64 16.07 -29.12
CA LEU A 154 -30.83 16.19 -30.58
C LEU A 154 -32.15 15.61 -31.10
N LEU A 155 -33.00 15.06 -30.21
CA LEU A 155 -34.28 14.46 -30.60
C LEU A 155 -35.53 15.20 -30.09
N GLU A 156 -35.38 16.34 -29.41
CA GLU A 156 -36.52 17.06 -28.79
C GLU A 156 -36.96 18.35 -29.50
N GLU A 157 -36.26 18.80 -30.55
CA GLU A 157 -36.67 20.01 -31.30
C GLU A 157 -37.60 19.75 -32.50
N ASP A 158 -37.91 18.50 -32.84
CA ASP A 158 -38.77 18.17 -34.01
C ASP A 158 -40.22 17.82 -33.65
N ASN A 159 -40.63 18.00 -32.37
CA ASN A 159 -41.99 17.73 -31.90
C ASN A 159 -42.66 18.98 -31.30
N GLN A 160 -42.47 20.13 -31.94
CA GLN A 160 -43.30 21.33 -31.76
C GLN A 160 -43.70 21.87 -33.13
N SER A 161 -44.67 21.22 -33.77
CA SER A 161 -45.42 21.75 -34.91
C SER A 161 -46.92 21.63 -34.66
#